data_AF-A0A2V9WE04-F1
#
_entry.id   AF-A0A2V9WE04-F1
#
_cell.length_a   1.000
_cell.length_b   1.000
_cell.length_c   1.000
_cell.angle_alpha   90.00
_cell.angle_beta   90.00
_cell.angle_gamma   90.00
#
_symmetry.space_group_name_H-M   'P 1'
#
loop_
_entity.id
_entity.type
_entity.pdbx_description
1 polymer ?
#
loop_
_entity_poly.entity_id
_entity_poly.type
_entity_poly.pdbx_seq_one_letter_code
_entity_poly.pdbx_strand_id
1 'polypeptide(L)' 'MFDRARNALHSCTHAGISQLGRRYDDHNLRPSYTDEEIIEVIRVCTSAVWMVTNLVTRHLGWNEEATKAGELFDEWGKH' A
#
# COMPACT_ATOMS: atom_id res chain seq x y z
N MET A 1 12.15 -24.50 17.01
CA MET A 1 10.87 -23.74 17.17
C MET A 1 11.10 -22.36 17.77
N PHE A 2 11.90 -22.23 18.85
CA PHE A 2 12.21 -20.95 19.50
C PHE A 2 12.96 -19.91 18.64
N ASP A 3 13.87 -20.33 17.76
CA ASP A 3 14.62 -19.38 16.91
C ASP A 3 13.74 -18.60 15.93
N ARG A 4 12.67 -19.21 15.40
CA ARG A 4 11.72 -18.54 14.49
C ARG A 4 10.91 -17.47 15.23
N ALA A 5 10.46 -17.77 16.44
CA ALA A 5 9.73 -16.81 17.27
C ALA A 5 10.62 -15.62 17.66
N ARG A 6 11.88 -15.87 18.05
CA ARG A 6 12.87 -14.82 18.35
C ARG A 6 13.11 -13.92 17.14
N ASN A 7 13.33 -14.49 15.96
CA ASN A 7 13.59 -13.71 14.75
C ASN A 7 12.36 -12.90 14.31
N ALA A 8 11.16 -13.46 14.46
CA ALA A 8 9.91 -12.74 14.19
C ALA A 8 9.73 -11.55 15.16
N LEU A 9 9.92 -11.76 16.48
CA LEU A 9 9.87 -10.67 17.46
C LEU A 9 10.91 -9.58 17.15
N HIS A 10 12.14 -9.98 16.83
CA HIS A 10 13.20 -9.04 16.49
C HIS A 10 12.86 -8.21 15.24
N SER A 11 12.29 -8.84 14.22
CA SER A 11 11.78 -8.17 13.02
C SER A 11 10.64 -7.20 13.34
N CYS A 12 9.70 -7.59 14.21
CA CYS A 12 8.61 -6.73 14.65
C CYS A 12 9.11 -5.52 15.46
N THR A 13 10.16 -5.69 16.28
CA THR A 13 10.77 -4.58 17.02
C THR A 13 11.43 -3.58 16.07
N HIS A 14 12.19 -4.03 15.06
CA HIS A 14 12.81 -3.13 14.07
C HIS A 14 11.78 -2.43 13.20
N ALA A 15 10.74 -3.16 12.76
CA ALA A 15 9.61 -2.56 12.05
C ALA A 15 8.88 -1.51 12.92
N GLY A 16 8.63 -1.83 14.19
CA GLY A 16 7.95 -0.93 15.13
C GLY A 16 8.75 0.34 15.46
N ILE A 17 10.08 0.25 15.56
CA ILE A 17 10.96 1.42 15.74
C ILE A 17 10.87 2.35 14.52
N SER A 18 10.88 1.80 13.31
CA SER A 18 10.75 2.60 12.08
C SER A 18 9.38 3.31 12.02
N GLN A 19 8.32 2.64 12.45
CA GLN A 19 6.98 3.22 12.52
C GLN A 19 6.85 4.27 13.61
N LEU A 20 7.56 4.11 14.72
CA LEU A 20 7.61 5.10 15.79
C LEU A 20 8.38 6.35 15.33
N GLY A 21 9.51 6.18 14.64
CA GLY A 21 10.29 7.28 14.08
C GLY A 21 9.48 8.17 13.12
N ARG A 22 8.63 7.57 12.28
CA ARG A 22 7.72 8.27 11.37
C ARG A 22 6.64 9.11 12.07
N ARG A 23 6.49 8.99 13.40
CA ARG A 23 5.55 9.81 14.19
C ARG A 23 6.19 11.07 14.75
N TYR A 24 7.48 11.28 14.52
CA TYR A 24 8.21 12.43 15.01
C TYR A 24 8.84 13.22 13.87
N ASP A 25 8.73 14.54 13.96
CA ASP A 25 9.51 15.52 13.23
C ASP A 25 10.41 16.23 14.26
N ASP A 26 11.65 15.75 14.37
CA ASP A 26 12.61 16.12 15.40
C ASP A 26 12.06 15.89 16.83
N HIS A 27 11.73 16.95 17.57
CA HIS A 27 11.16 16.85 18.93
C HIS A 27 9.63 16.90 18.98
N ASN A 28 8.96 17.02 17.84
CA ASN A 28 7.50 17.18 17.78
C ASN A 28 6.83 15.89 17.31
N LEU A 29 5.73 15.49 17.96
CA LEU A 29 4.90 14.37 17.53
C LEU A 29 4.07 14.78 16.29
N ARG A 30 4.70 14.73 15.12
CA ARG A 30 4.09 15.01 13.82
C ARG A 30 4.48 13.91 12.83
N PRO A 31 3.56 13.47 11.95
CA PRO A 31 3.91 12.53 10.89
C PRO A 31 5.05 13.06 10.02
N SER A 32 6.10 12.27 9.86
CA SER A 32 7.25 12.55 9.00
C SER A 32 7.32 11.50 7.89
N TYR A 33 6.87 11.89 6.70
CA TYR A 33 6.95 11.10 5.48
C TYR A 33 7.58 11.96 4.40
N THR A 34 8.45 11.38 3.57
CA THR A 34 8.93 12.09 2.38
C THR A 34 7.82 12.13 1.33
N ASP A 35 7.92 13.08 0.39
CA ASP A 35 6.96 13.16 -0.72
C ASP A 35 6.93 11.86 -1.52
N GLU A 36 8.07 11.19 -1.70
CA GLU A 36 8.16 9.89 -2.36
C GLU A 36 7.37 8.80 -1.64
N GLU A 37 7.44 8.76 -0.30
CA GLU A 37 6.67 7.80 0.49
C GLU A 37 5.17 8.07 0.41
N ILE A 38 4.77 9.34 0.42
CA ILE A 38 3.38 9.75 0.24
C ILE A 38 2.87 9.34 -1.15
N ILE A 39 3.65 9.64 -2.19
CA ILE A 39 3.34 9.28 -3.58
C ILE A 39 3.20 7.76 -3.72
N GLU A 40 4.10 6.98 -3.12
CA GLU A 40 4.05 5.53 -3.18
C GLU A 40 2.79 4.97 -2.51
N VAL A 41 2.41 5.51 -1.35
CA VAL A 41 1.15 5.12 -0.69
C VAL A 41 -0.05 5.45 -1.59
N ILE A 42 -0.08 6.61 -2.24
CA ILE A 42 -1.14 6.98 -3.18
C ILE A 42 -1.19 6.01 -4.37
N ARG A 43 -0.02 5.64 -4.93
CA ARG A 43 0.09 4.68 -6.04
C ARG A 43 -0.46 3.32 -5.66
N VAL A 44 -0.03 2.77 -4.51
CA VAL A 44 -0.48 1.46 -4.03
C VAL A 44 -1.98 1.48 -3.72
N CYS A 45 -2.49 2.52 -3.06
CA CYS A 45 -3.92 2.65 -2.78
C CYS A 45 -4.75 2.72 -4.07
N THR A 46 -4.29 3.49 -5.06
CA THR A 46 -4.97 3.63 -6.35
C THR A 46 -5.00 2.29 -7.11
N SER A 47 -3.88 1.57 -7.12
CA SER A 47 -3.80 0.22 -7.69
C SER A 47 -4.74 -0.76 -7.00
N ALA A 48 -4.85 -0.72 -5.67
CA ALA A 48 -5.78 -1.57 -4.92
C ALA A 48 -7.25 -1.28 -5.30
N VAL A 49 -7.62 -0.01 -5.47
CA VAL A 49 -8.97 0.37 -5.93
C VAL A 49 -9.25 -0.16 -7.33
N TRP A 50 -8.29 -0.07 -8.25
CA TRP A 50 -8.43 -0.65 -9.59
C TRP A 50 -8.62 -2.16 -9.57
N MET A 51 -7.86 -2.87 -8.74
CA MET A 51 -7.98 -4.33 -8.61
C MET A 51 -9.35 -4.74 -8.09
N VAL A 52 -9.87 -4.05 -7.06
CA VAL A 52 -11.22 -4.30 -6.52
C VAL A 52 -12.28 -3.97 -7.56
N THR A 53 -12.13 -2.86 -8.26
CA THR A 53 -13.07 -2.44 -9.32
C THR A 53 -13.16 -3.50 -10.40
N ASN A 54 -12.02 -3.98 -10.92
CA ASN A 54 -11.96 -5.07 -11.90
C ASN A 54 -12.59 -6.37 -11.39
N LEU A 55 -12.37 -6.71 -10.12
CA LEU A 55 -12.94 -7.92 -9.52
C LEU A 55 -14.48 -7.82 -9.42
N VAL A 56 -14.99 -6.69 -8.93
CA VAL A 56 -16.42 -6.46 -8.71
C VAL A 56 -17.18 -6.38 -10.03
N THR A 57 -16.69 -5.62 -11.02
CA THR A 57 -17.35 -5.52 -12.33
C THR A 57 -17.45 -6.87 -13.02
N ARG A 58 -16.40 -7.70 -12.96
CA ARG A 58 -16.43 -9.08 -13.46
C ARG A 58 -17.42 -9.96 -12.71
N HIS A 59 -17.46 -9.85 -11.38
CA HIS A 59 -18.39 -10.63 -10.56
C HIS A 59 -19.87 -10.31 -10.89
N LEU A 60 -20.18 -9.06 -11.20
CA LEU A 60 -21.52 -8.60 -11.56
C LEU A 60 -21.89 -8.81 -13.04
N GLY A 61 -20.96 -9.30 -13.86
CA GLY A 61 -21.17 -9.50 -15.30
C GLY A 61 -21.13 -8.22 -16.15
N TRP A 62 -20.59 -7.13 -15.60
CA TRP A 62 -20.42 -5.84 -16.27
C TRP A 62 -19.16 -5.85 -17.14
N ASN A 63 -19.24 -6.56 -18.27
CA ASN A 63 -18.08 -6.88 -19.10
C ASN A 63 -17.43 -5.66 -19.78
N GLU A 64 -18.24 -4.67 -20.17
CA GLU A 64 -17.72 -3.44 -20.79
C GLU A 64 -16.93 -2.62 -19.75
N GLU A 65 -17.49 -2.45 -18.56
CA GLU A 65 -16.88 -1.75 -17.43
C GLU A 65 -15.65 -2.47 -16.92
N ALA A 66 -15.66 -3.80 -16.86
CA ALA A 66 -14.49 -4.61 -16.51
C ALA A 66 -13.35 -4.44 -17.52
N THR A 67 -13.67 -4.39 -18.81
CA THR A 67 -12.67 -4.15 -19.86
C THR A 67 -12.09 -2.75 -19.73
N LYS A 68 -12.95 -1.74 -19.59
CA LYS A 68 -12.53 -0.35 -19.43
C LYS A 68 -11.69 -0.13 -18.17
N ALA A 69 -12.07 -0.74 -17.04
CA ALA A 69 -11.32 -0.66 -15.80
C ALA A 69 -9.94 -1.33 -15.90
N GLY A 70 -9.81 -2.40 -16.70
CA GLY A 70 -8.52 -3.03 -17.00
C GLY A 70 -7.62 -2.10 -17.81
N GLU A 71 -8.13 -1.52 -18.89
CA GLU A 71 -7.38 -0.57 -19.74
C GLU A 71 -6.87 0.64 -18.95
N LEU A 72 -7.73 1.23 -18.10
CA LEU A 72 -7.37 2.39 -17.29
C LEU A 72 -6.34 2.05 -16.21
N PHE A 73 -6.41 0.84 -15.66
CA PHE A 73 -5.40 0.37 -14.71
C PHE A 73 -4.04 0.14 -15.39
N ASP A 74 -4.02 -0.46 -16.58
CA ASP A 74 -2.80 -0.66 -17.37
C ASP A 74 -2.18 0.67 -17.82
N GLU A 75 -3.00 1.68 -18.12
CA GLU A 75 -2.54 3.04 -18.39
C GLU A 75 -1.93 3.69 -17.16
N TRP A 76 -2.59 3.59 -15.99
CA TRP A 76 -2.08 4.10 -14.72
C TRP A 76 -0.73 3.48 -14.35
N GLY A 77 -0.56 2.17 -14.53
CA GLY A 77 0.66 1.43 -14.17
C GLY A 77 1.92 1.78 -14.98
N LYS A 78 1.81 2.65 -15.99
CA LYS A 78 2.96 3.15 -16.77
C LYS A 78 3.73 4.29 -16.08
N HIS A 79 3.21 4.83 -14.98
CA HIS A 79 3.74 6.00 -14.27
C HIS A 79 4.26 5.66 -12.88
#